data_AF-Q5XPM0-F1
#
_entry.id   AF-Q5XPM0-F1
#
_cell.length_a   1.000
_cell.length_b   1.000
_cell.length_c   1.000
_cell.angle_alpha   90.00
_cell.angle_beta   90.00
_cell.angle_gamma   90.00
#
_symmetry.space_group_name_H-M   'P 1'
#
loop_
_entity.id
_entity.type
_entity.pdbx_description
1 polymer ?
#
loop_
_entity_poly.entity_id
_entity_poly.type
_entity_poly.pdbx_seq_one_letter_code
_entity_poly.pdbx_strand_id
1 'polypeptide(L)'
;VSLAATLIGGLNLLLLLPYWISQLCGGLIGAALAKAVSPEERFWNATGAAFVTVQEHGQVVRALGAEIVMTTLLALAVCMGAINEKTRGPLAPFSIGFSVVVDILAGGAVSGACMNP
;
A
#
# COMPACT_ATOMS: atom_id res chain seq x y z
N VAL A 1 3.59 4.82 -3.77
CA VAL A 1 3.32 4.99 -5.22
C VAL A 1 3.61 6.39 -5.76
N SER A 2 3.07 7.45 -5.16
CA SER A 2 3.27 8.85 -5.62
C SER A 2 4.74 9.23 -5.79
N LEU A 3 5.60 8.86 -4.83
CA LEU A 3 7.05 9.05 -4.92
C LEU A 3 7.66 8.37 -6.16
N ALA A 4 7.37 7.08 -6.36
CA ALA A 4 7.88 6.33 -7.50
C ALA A 4 7.43 6.96 -8.83
N ALA A 5 6.14 7.34 -8.93
CA ALA A 5 5.60 8.03 -10.11
C ALA A 5 6.33 9.36 -10.38
N THR A 6 6.65 10.14 -9.35
CA THR A 6 7.44 11.38 -9.50
C THR A 6 8.87 11.10 -9.94
N LEU A 7 9.54 10.10 -9.37
CA LEU A 7 10.92 9.76 -9.71
C LEU A 7 11.10 9.35 -11.17
N ILE A 8 10.08 8.71 -11.77
CA ILE A 8 10.08 8.31 -13.19
C ILE A 8 9.43 9.35 -14.12
N GLY A 9 9.08 10.53 -13.61
CA GLY A 9 8.49 11.62 -14.39
C GLY A 9 7.00 11.49 -14.72
N GLY A 10 6.30 10.50 -14.13
CA GLY A 10 4.85 10.31 -14.29
C GLY A 10 3.98 11.25 -13.44
N LEU A 11 4.57 11.95 -12.47
CA LEU A 11 3.89 12.95 -11.63
C LEU A 11 4.79 14.17 -11.41
N ASN A 12 4.25 15.38 -11.53
CA ASN A 12 4.99 16.61 -11.25
C ASN A 12 5.46 16.67 -9.79
N LEU A 13 6.74 17.00 -9.55
CA LEU A 13 7.33 17.07 -8.21
C LEU A 13 6.57 18.02 -7.26
N LEU A 14 6.02 19.13 -7.78
CA LEU A 14 5.25 20.09 -6.98
C LEU A 14 3.95 19.50 -6.44
N LEU A 15 3.40 18.46 -7.08
CA LEU A 15 2.19 17.78 -6.63
C LEU A 15 2.47 16.72 -5.57
N LEU A 16 3.73 16.34 -5.33
CA LEU A 16 4.06 15.24 -4.42
C LEU A 16 3.57 15.50 -2.99
N LEU A 17 3.84 16.70 -2.45
CA LEU A 17 3.41 17.08 -1.10
C LEU A 17 1.88 17.16 -0.97
N PRO A 18 1.13 17.85 -1.86
CA PRO A 18 -0.33 17.80 -1.86
C PRO A 18 -0.91 16.38 -1.92
N TYR A 19 -0.30 15.50 -2.72
CA TYR A 19 -0.71 14.09 -2.80
C TYR A 19 -0.53 13.36 -1.47
N TRP A 20 0.63 13.52 -0.81
CA TRP A 20 0.86 12.90 0.49
C TRP A 20 -0.11 13.37 1.57
N ILE A 21 -0.36 14.68 1.65
CA ILE A 21 -1.32 15.23 2.61
C ILE A 21 -2.72 14.65 2.35
N SER A 22 -3.16 14.65 1.10
CA SER A 22 -4.47 14.09 0.72
C SER A 22 -4.56 12.59 1.04
N GLN A 23 -3.51 11.82 0.74
CA GLN A 23 -3.45 10.37 0.99
C GLN A 23 -3.50 10.05 2.48
N LEU A 24 -2.75 10.77 3.31
CA LEU A 24 -2.76 10.58 4.76
C LEU A 24 -4.12 10.96 5.38
N CYS A 25 -4.70 12.08 4.94
CA CYS A 25 -6.04 12.49 5.37
C CYS A 25 -7.10 11.46 4.96
N GLY A 26 -7.07 11.00 3.70
CA GLY A 26 -7.96 9.98 3.18
C GLY A 26 -7.83 8.64 3.91
N GLY A 27 -6.59 8.22 4.21
CA GLY A 27 -6.30 7.04 5.01
C GLY A 27 -6.87 7.11 6.42
N LEU A 28 -6.69 8.26 7.10
CA LEU A 28 -7.25 8.49 8.44
C LEU A 28 -8.78 8.45 8.45
N ILE A 29 -9.41 9.13 7.49
CA ILE A 29 -10.88 9.14 7.35
C ILE A 29 -11.38 7.72 7.04
N GLY A 30 -10.72 7.01 6.13
CA GLY A 30 -11.05 5.63 5.77
C GLY A 30 -10.97 4.69 6.97
N ALA A 31 -9.91 4.80 7.78
CA ALA A 31 -9.77 4.03 9.01
C ALA A 31 -10.86 4.34 10.04
N ALA A 32 -11.21 5.63 10.21
CA ALA A 32 -12.29 6.04 11.11
C ALA A 32 -13.65 5.49 10.66
N LEU A 33 -13.96 5.55 9.36
CA LEU A 33 -15.19 4.98 8.80
C LEU A 33 -15.22 3.45 8.94
N ALA A 34 -14.11 2.77 8.64
CA ALA A 34 -14.00 1.32 8.81
C ALA A 34 -14.26 0.89 10.25
N LYS A 35 -13.71 1.64 11.24
CA LYS A 35 -13.98 1.42 12.66
C LYS A 35 -15.45 1.67 13.01
N ALA A 36 -16.07 2.72 12.46
CA ALA A 36 -17.46 3.07 12.75
C ALA A 36 -18.48 2.05 12.21
N VAL A 37 -18.17 1.40 11.09
CA VAL A 37 -19.06 0.41 10.45
C VAL A 37 -18.81 -1.02 10.98
N SER A 38 -17.62 -1.29 11.52
CA SER A 38 -17.27 -2.62 12.03
C SER A 38 -17.89 -2.89 13.41
N PRO A 39 -18.52 -4.07 13.62
CA PRO A 39 -18.88 -4.52 14.97
C PRO A 39 -17.65 -4.56 15.88
N GLU A 40 -17.79 -4.10 17.11
CA GLU A 40 -16.69 -3.92 18.05
C GLU A 40 -15.88 -5.22 18.26
N GLU A 41 -16.56 -6.35 18.44
CA GLU A 41 -15.92 -7.67 18.58
C GLU A 41 -15.04 -8.04 17.37
N ARG A 42 -15.51 -7.73 16.16
CA ARG A 42 -14.75 -8.02 14.93
C ARG A 42 -13.54 -7.10 14.77
N PHE A 43 -13.70 -5.84 15.14
CA PHE A 43 -12.61 -4.88 15.12
C PHE A 43 -11.47 -5.32 16.06
N TRP A 44 -11.81 -5.75 17.28
CA TRP A 44 -10.81 -6.23 18.24
C TRP A 44 -10.22 -7.60 17.85
N ASN A 45 -11.02 -8.53 17.32
CA ASN A 45 -10.49 -9.81 16.82
C ASN A 45 -9.55 -9.65 15.62
N ALA A 46 -9.73 -8.61 14.80
CA ALA A 46 -8.81 -8.26 13.73
C ALA A 46 -7.58 -7.46 14.25
N THR A 47 -7.35 -7.45 15.57
CA THR A 47 -6.27 -6.71 16.24
C THR A 47 -6.29 -5.20 15.95
N GLY A 48 -7.45 -4.65 15.57
CA GLY A 48 -7.65 -3.21 15.34
C GLY A 48 -7.03 -2.64 14.06
N ALA A 49 -6.06 -3.29 13.41
CA ALA A 49 -5.49 -2.93 12.09
C ALA A 49 -4.42 -3.94 11.62
N ALA A 50 -3.86 -3.71 10.42
CA ALA A 50 -2.71 -4.43 9.86
C ALA A 50 -1.39 -4.27 10.65
N PHE A 51 -1.35 -3.43 11.69
CA PHE A 51 -0.13 -3.04 12.41
C PHE A 51 0.29 -3.96 13.56
N VAL A 52 -0.45 -5.03 13.84
CA VAL A 52 -0.19 -5.90 15.02
C VAL A 52 0.63 -7.14 14.68
N THR A 53 1.02 -7.32 13.42
CA THR A 53 1.83 -8.44 12.92
C THR A 53 3.28 -8.39 13.42
N VAL A 54 3.85 -7.20 13.59
CA VAL A 54 5.23 -7.01 14.07
C VAL A 54 5.17 -6.59 15.54
N GLN A 55 5.53 -7.50 16.44
CA GLN A 55 5.46 -7.28 17.90
C GLN A 55 6.83 -7.22 18.55
N GLU A 56 7.81 -7.91 17.97
CA GLU A 56 9.16 -8.02 18.53
C GLU A 56 10.20 -7.31 17.67
N HIS A 57 11.22 -6.75 18.30
CA HIS A 57 12.32 -6.07 17.63
C HIS A 57 13.04 -6.97 16.60
N GLY A 58 13.14 -8.28 16.87
CA GLY A 58 13.74 -9.24 15.95
C GLY A 58 12.98 -9.42 14.63
N GLN A 59 11.69 -9.07 14.58
CA GLN A 59 10.85 -9.20 13.39
C GLN A 59 10.97 -7.98 12.46
N VAL A 60 11.45 -6.85 12.95
CA VAL A 60 11.49 -5.57 12.21
C VAL A 60 12.28 -5.68 10.91
N VAL A 61 13.45 -6.32 10.92
CA VAL A 61 14.28 -6.46 9.71
C VAL A 61 13.58 -7.31 8.65
N ARG A 62 12.93 -8.40 9.07
CA ARG A 62 12.17 -9.28 8.17
C ARG A 62 10.95 -8.57 7.60
N ALA A 63 10.21 -7.83 8.44
CA ALA A 63 9.05 -7.07 8.02
C ALA A 63 9.43 -5.93 7.06
N LEU A 64 10.51 -5.21 7.35
CA LEU A 64 11.05 -4.17 6.47
C LEU A 64 11.46 -4.75 5.11
N GLY A 65 12.16 -5.89 5.10
CA GLY A 65 12.51 -6.58 3.86
C GLY A 65 11.28 -6.98 3.04
N ALA A 66 10.25 -7.52 3.69
CA ALA A 66 8.99 -7.88 3.04
C ALA A 66 8.29 -6.64 2.44
N GLU A 67 8.15 -5.56 3.21
CA GLU A 67 7.54 -4.31 2.75
C GLU A 67 8.30 -3.68 1.58
N ILE A 68 9.64 -3.71 1.58
CA ILE A 68 10.45 -3.22 0.46
C ILE A 68 10.15 -4.02 -0.81
N VAL A 69 10.13 -5.36 -0.73
CA VAL A 69 9.87 -6.22 -1.89
C VAL A 69 8.47 -6.00 -2.43
N MET A 70 7.44 -6.09 -1.59
CA MET A 70 6.04 -5.93 -1.99
C MET A 70 5.76 -4.53 -2.55
N THR A 71 6.22 -3.48 -1.86
CA THR A 71 6.04 -2.10 -2.34
C THR A 71 6.73 -1.86 -3.68
N THR A 72 7.88 -2.51 -3.91
CA THR A 72 8.58 -2.46 -5.21
C THR A 72 7.79 -3.16 -6.31
N LEU A 73 7.20 -4.33 -6.03
CA LEU A 73 6.34 -5.05 -6.98
C LEU A 73 5.10 -4.22 -7.33
N LEU A 74 4.41 -3.67 -6.33
CA LEU A 74 3.27 -2.77 -6.54
C LEU A 74 3.67 -1.53 -7.34
N ALA A 75 4.78 -0.88 -6.98
CA ALA A 75 5.26 0.31 -7.69
C ALA A 75 5.61 -0.03 -9.15
N LEU A 76 6.23 -1.17 -9.41
CA LEU A 76 6.55 -1.63 -10.77
C LEU A 76 5.28 -1.89 -11.58
N ALA A 77 4.26 -2.54 -10.99
CA ALA A 77 2.97 -2.74 -11.63
C ALA A 77 2.31 -1.41 -12.02
N VAL A 78 2.38 -0.39 -11.16
CA VAL A 78 1.91 0.98 -11.48
C VAL A 78 2.74 1.61 -12.59
N CYS A 79 4.07 1.55 -12.49
CA CYS A 79 4.96 2.17 -13.47
C CYS A 79 4.75 1.57 -14.87
N MET A 80 4.63 0.24 -14.97
CA MET A 80 4.41 -0.43 -16.25
C MET A 80 2.96 -0.31 -16.73
N GLY A 81 1.98 -0.50 -15.84
CA GLY A 81 0.57 -0.57 -16.22
C GLY A 81 -0.06 0.79 -16.46
N ALA A 82 0.33 1.83 -15.71
CA ALA A 82 -0.35 3.12 -15.74
C ALA A 82 0.50 4.27 -16.32
N ILE A 83 1.82 4.20 -16.22
CA ILE A 83 2.71 5.33 -16.57
C ILE A 83 3.43 5.10 -17.90
N ASN A 84 4.05 3.94 -18.09
CA ASN A 84 4.85 3.65 -19.28
C ASN A 84 4.00 3.69 -20.56
N GLU A 85 4.31 4.61 -21.47
CA GLU A 85 3.55 4.85 -22.71
C GLU A 85 3.44 3.61 -23.60
N LYS A 86 4.42 2.69 -23.54
CA LYS A 86 4.45 1.48 -24.36
C LYS A 86 3.56 0.36 -23.83
N THR A 87 3.32 0.32 -22.52
CA THR A 87 2.63 -0.79 -21.85
C THR A 87 1.35 -0.37 -21.15
N ARG A 88 1.07 0.94 -21.06
CA ARG A 88 -0.15 1.43 -20.44
C ARG A 88 -1.39 0.95 -21.17
N GLY A 89 -2.43 0.61 -20.41
CA GLY A 89 -3.66 0.08 -20.98
C GLY A 89 -4.85 0.12 -20.02
N PRO A 90 -6.06 -0.17 -20.52
CA PRO A 90 -7.28 -0.11 -19.73
C PRO A 90 -7.31 -1.13 -18.57
N LEU A 91 -6.50 -2.19 -18.64
CA LEU A 91 -6.39 -3.22 -17.60
C LEU A 91 -5.41 -2.86 -16.48
N ALA A 92 -4.77 -1.68 -16.52
CA ALA A 92 -3.84 -1.25 -15.47
C ALA A 92 -4.42 -1.36 -14.05
N PRO A 93 -5.66 -0.90 -13.77
CA PRO A 93 -6.23 -0.99 -12.42
C PRO A 93 -6.39 -2.45 -11.97
N PHE A 94 -6.75 -3.35 -12.90
CA PHE A 94 -6.88 -4.77 -12.61
C PHE A 94 -5.53 -5.39 -12.25
N SER A 95 -4.49 -5.15 -13.04
CA SER A 95 -3.15 -5.67 -12.77
C SER A 95 -2.54 -5.14 -11.48
N ILE A 96 -2.75 -3.85 -11.17
CA ILE A 96 -2.30 -3.23 -9.91
C ILE A 96 -3.08 -3.81 -8.72
N GLY A 97 -4.39 -4.01 -8.85
CA GLY A 97 -5.18 -4.68 -7.81
C GLY A 97 -4.73 -6.13 -7.60
N PHE A 98 -4.42 -6.84 -8.68
CA PHE A 98 -3.92 -8.22 -8.61
C PHE A 98 -2.56 -8.31 -7.92
N SER A 99 -1.64 -7.35 -8.15
CA SER A 99 -0.35 -7.34 -7.43
C SER A 99 -0.56 -7.17 -5.92
N VAL A 100 -1.46 -6.27 -5.50
CA VAL A 100 -1.82 -6.09 -4.08
C VAL A 100 -2.35 -7.38 -3.47
N VAL A 101 -3.22 -8.11 -4.19
CA VAL A 101 -3.76 -9.41 -3.71
C VAL A 101 -2.64 -10.42 -3.52
N VAL A 102 -1.74 -10.56 -4.50
CA VAL A 102 -0.60 -11.49 -4.41
C VAL A 102 0.32 -11.11 -3.24
N ASP A 103 0.61 -9.83 -3.08
CA ASP A 103 1.47 -9.32 -2.00
C ASP A 103 0.84 -9.58 -0.62
N ILE A 104 -0.46 -9.35 -0.45
CA ILE A 104 -1.18 -9.66 0.80
C ILE A 104 -1.11 -11.16 1.12
N LEU A 105 -1.32 -12.03 0.13
CA LEU A 105 -1.23 -13.48 0.33
C LEU A 105 0.19 -13.94 0.67
N ALA A 106 1.21 -13.29 0.11
CA ALA A 106 2.60 -13.67 0.30
C ALA A 106 3.22 -13.10 1.60
N GLY A 107 2.96 -11.83 1.91
CA GLY A 107 3.61 -11.09 2.99
C GLY A 107 2.70 -10.62 4.12
N GLY A 108 1.38 -10.84 4.02
CA GLY A 108 0.42 -10.40 5.03
C GLY A 108 0.75 -10.93 6.44
N ALA A 109 1.13 -12.20 6.57
CA ALA A 109 1.54 -12.79 7.84
C ALA A 109 2.95 -12.37 8.31
N VAL A 110 3.73 -11.68 7.47
CA VAL A 110 5.11 -11.27 7.76
C VAL A 110 5.18 -9.83 8.25
N SER A 111 4.47 -8.91 7.59
CA SER A 111 4.52 -7.47 7.88
C SER A 111 3.15 -6.79 7.94
N GLY A 112 2.06 -7.52 7.68
CA GLY A 112 0.73 -6.93 7.47
C GLY A 112 0.46 -6.52 6.02
N ALA A 113 1.47 -6.56 5.14
CA ALA A 113 1.39 -6.17 3.73
C ALA A 113 0.77 -4.78 3.54
N CYS A 114 1.37 -3.78 4.17
CA CYS A 114 0.87 -2.41 4.18
C CYS A 114 1.05 -1.73 2.82
N MET A 115 2.25 -1.82 2.24
CA MET A 115 2.63 -1.28 0.92
C MET A 115 2.37 0.22 0.72
N ASN A 116 1.99 0.91 1.79
CA ASN A 116 1.56 2.29 1.80
C ASN A 116 1.83 2.92 3.19
N PRO A 117 2.57 4.03 3.25
CA PRO A 117 2.78 4.80 4.48
C PRO A 117 1.51 5.43 5.06
#